data_AF-A0A9P5ZUP9-F1
#
_entry.id   AF-A0A9P5ZUP9-F1
#
_cell.length_a   1.000
_cell.length_b   1.000
_cell.length_c   1.000
_cell.angle_alpha   90.00
_cell.angle_beta   90.00
_cell.angle_gamma   90.00
#
_symmetry.space_group_name_H-M   'P 1'
#
loop_
_entity.id
_entity.type
_entity.pdbx_description
1 polymer ?
#
loop_
_entity_poly.entity_id
_entity_poly.type
_entity_poly.pdbx_seq_one_letter_code
_entity_poly.pdbx_strand_id
1 'polypeptide(L)'
;MKYGPSPCLPCSLLTAYSIAVEAHRARLLRLTTYVALAKVLSSLSWKAVKTEFVLVDDVTADPVTDPLELIVVGQISHGVSHLDVLGNFSAQFDNMARAKFTFELELPANPAFTADYYKAISTLCRLQRDAAKSTDIRHLLVDGSTNLNIKIMPEFVLKLDGLDAKLLPEGLITDDPDTIPDDPDYYPTASNWPVPFGASCPFKDMLDTHMFQPLHVFTVSGKRISPDDFAQKLPGALVEVHFSLHH
;
A
#
# COMPACT_ATOMS: atom_id res chain seq x y z
N MET A 1 15.47 -23.84 -4.35
CA MET A 1 15.58 -22.40 -4.03
C MET A 1 14.79 -22.16 -2.77
N LYS A 2 15.46 -21.75 -1.68
CA LYS A 2 14.79 -21.32 -0.45
C LYS A 2 14.37 -19.87 -0.69
N TYR A 3 13.08 -19.60 -0.69
CA TYR A 3 12.58 -18.23 -0.61
C TYR A 3 13.04 -17.66 0.73
N GLY A 4 13.86 -16.62 0.70
CA GLY A 4 14.16 -15.84 1.91
C GLY A 4 12.89 -15.15 2.41
N PRO A 5 12.85 -14.75 3.69
CA PRO A 5 11.72 -14.01 4.23
C PRO A 5 11.48 -12.75 3.39
N SER A 6 10.28 -12.61 2.83
CA SER A 6 9.84 -11.35 2.22
C SER A 6 9.83 -10.28 3.30
N PRO A 7 10.53 -9.15 3.14
CA PRO A 7 10.44 -8.04 4.07
C PRO A 7 9.05 -7.41 3.96
N CYS A 8 8.20 -7.66 4.97
CA CYS A 8 6.86 -7.13 5.09
C CYS A 8 6.92 -5.69 5.63
N LEU A 9 6.27 -4.71 4.98
CA LEU A 9 6.11 -3.37 5.56
C LEU A 9 4.76 -2.68 5.18
N PRO A 10 4.24 -1.81 6.07
CA PRO A 10 2.88 -1.28 6.02
C PRO A 10 2.69 -0.19 4.95
N CYS A 11 1.71 -0.37 4.07
CA CYS A 11 1.14 0.75 3.33
C CYS A 11 0.17 1.53 4.24
N SER A 12 0.29 2.86 4.25
CA SER A 12 -0.65 3.74 4.95
C SER A 12 -1.16 4.85 4.03
N LEU A 13 -2.39 5.29 4.27
CA LEU A 13 -3.13 6.20 3.40
C LEU A 13 -3.80 7.29 4.25
N LEU A 14 -3.56 8.54 3.89
CA LEU A 14 -4.09 9.72 4.56
C LEU A 14 -4.96 10.51 3.56
N THR A 15 -6.21 10.83 3.90
CA THR A 15 -7.12 11.61 3.03
C THR A 15 -6.99 13.12 3.29
N ALA A 16 -7.15 13.99 2.28
CA ALA A 16 -6.98 15.47 2.34
C ALA A 16 -8.24 16.28 1.94
N TYR A 17 -8.48 17.46 2.56
CA TYR A 17 -9.60 18.41 2.28
C TYR A 17 -9.11 19.81 1.82
N SER A 18 -9.93 20.57 1.07
CA SER A 18 -9.50 21.70 0.20
C SER A 18 -8.77 22.90 0.84
N ILE A 19 -9.12 23.40 2.03
CA ILE A 19 -8.36 24.50 2.69
C ILE A 19 -7.04 23.98 3.27
N ALA A 20 -7.01 22.70 3.67
CA ALA A 20 -5.79 22.04 4.07
C ALA A 20 -4.90 21.69 2.86
N VAL A 21 -5.43 21.63 1.63
CA VAL A 21 -4.69 21.18 0.45
C VAL A 21 -3.44 22.03 0.19
N GLU A 22 -3.52 23.35 0.17
CA GLU A 22 -2.34 24.18 -0.15
C GLU A 22 -1.27 24.12 0.94
N ALA A 23 -1.67 24.22 2.21
CA ALA A 23 -0.74 24.09 3.34
C ALA A 23 -0.11 22.68 3.38
N HIS A 24 -0.90 21.65 3.08
CA HIS A 24 -0.46 20.27 3.01
C HIS A 24 0.49 20.03 1.84
N ARG A 25 0.19 20.60 0.66
CA ARG A 25 1.11 20.60 -0.48
C ARG A 25 2.42 21.29 -0.12
N ALA A 26 2.38 22.47 0.51
CA ALA A 26 3.58 23.17 0.94
C ALA A 26 4.43 22.36 1.92
N ARG A 27 3.81 21.54 2.78
CA ARG A 27 4.50 20.56 3.63
C ARG A 27 5.15 19.46 2.79
N LEU A 28 4.40 18.84 1.88
CA LEU A 28 4.88 17.77 1.00
C LEU A 28 6.07 18.21 0.14
N LEU A 29 6.05 19.44 -0.38
CA LEU A 29 7.14 20.00 -1.18
C LEU A 29 8.47 20.16 -0.39
N ARG A 30 8.46 20.02 0.94
CA ARG A 30 9.66 20.02 1.79
C ARG A 30 10.19 18.61 2.06
N LEU A 31 9.41 17.57 1.75
CA LEU A 31 9.79 16.19 1.98
C LEU A 31 10.61 15.67 0.80
N THR A 32 11.73 15.02 1.10
CA THR A 32 12.58 14.35 0.09
C THR A 32 11.93 13.09 -0.46
N THR A 33 10.97 12.52 0.27
CA THR A 33 10.21 11.31 -0.08
C THR A 33 8.99 11.58 -0.95
N TYR A 34 8.60 12.85 -1.13
CA TYR A 34 7.46 13.20 -1.98
C TYR A 34 7.82 13.03 -3.47
N VAL A 35 7.24 12.03 -4.13
CA VAL A 35 7.66 11.53 -5.45
C VAL A 35 7.68 12.64 -6.52
N ALA A 36 6.79 13.62 -6.44
CA ALA A 36 6.74 14.74 -7.39
C ALA A 36 7.99 15.64 -7.35
N LEU A 37 8.71 15.65 -6.22
CA LEU A 37 9.96 16.39 -6.03
C LEU A 37 11.16 15.51 -5.70
N ALA A 38 10.95 14.21 -5.46
CA ALA A 38 11.93 13.32 -4.83
C ALA A 38 13.25 13.30 -5.62
N LYS A 39 14.17 14.17 -5.21
CA LYS A 39 15.51 14.29 -5.80
C LYS A 39 16.25 12.97 -5.67
N VAL A 40 16.01 12.25 -4.57
CA VAL A 40 16.54 10.91 -4.35
C VAL A 40 16.18 10.02 -5.54
N LEU A 41 14.92 9.98 -5.96
CA LEU A 41 14.53 9.16 -7.10
C LEU A 41 15.29 9.53 -8.38
N SER A 42 15.66 10.80 -8.58
CA SER A 42 16.42 11.21 -9.77
C SER A 42 17.83 10.62 -9.84
N SER A 43 18.44 10.27 -8.70
CA SER A 43 19.72 9.54 -8.65
C SER A 43 19.55 8.04 -8.59
N LEU A 44 18.34 7.50 -8.47
CA LEU A 44 18.15 6.06 -8.42
C LEU A 44 17.96 5.46 -9.81
N SER A 45 18.61 4.32 -10.04
CA SER A 45 18.38 3.49 -11.21
C SER A 45 18.53 2.01 -10.88
N TRP A 46 17.80 1.17 -11.63
CA TRP A 46 17.93 -0.27 -11.53
C TRP A 46 19.13 -0.76 -12.36
N LYS A 47 20.06 -1.47 -11.73
CA LYS A 47 21.28 -1.99 -12.35
C LYS A 47 21.47 -3.48 -12.08
N ALA A 48 22.01 -4.18 -13.08
CA ALA A 48 22.50 -5.53 -12.89
C ALA A 48 23.79 -5.49 -12.07
N VAL A 49 23.76 -6.08 -10.88
CA VAL A 49 24.94 -6.30 -10.03
C VAL A 49 25.10 -7.81 -9.87
N LYS A 50 26.12 -8.38 -10.52
CA LYS A 50 26.35 -9.83 -10.60
C LYS A 50 25.17 -10.56 -11.24
N THR A 51 24.38 -11.28 -10.45
CA THR A 51 23.23 -12.09 -10.88
C THR A 51 21.88 -11.47 -10.51
N GLU A 52 21.90 -10.32 -9.84
CA GLU A 52 20.70 -9.67 -9.29
C GLU A 52 20.51 -8.29 -9.93
N PHE A 53 19.26 -7.85 -10.00
CA PHE A 53 18.89 -6.53 -10.47
C PHE A 53 18.52 -5.71 -9.25
N VAL A 54 19.37 -4.75 -8.90
CA VAL A 54 19.25 -3.97 -7.67
C VAL A 54 19.07 -2.50 -8.00
N LEU A 55 18.27 -1.82 -7.20
CA LEU A 55 18.23 -0.37 -7.12
C LEU A 55 19.57 0.17 -6.58
N VAL A 56 20.18 1.10 -7.31
CA VAL A 56 21.48 1.70 -6.99
C VAL A 56 21.31 3.21 -6.94
N ASP A 57 21.96 3.87 -5.99
CA ASP A 57 22.15 5.31 -6.04
C ASP A 57 23.30 5.64 -7.00
N ASP A 58 22.99 6.28 -8.11
CA ASP A 58 23.94 6.66 -9.16
C ASP A 58 25.01 7.64 -8.68
N VAL A 59 24.77 8.35 -7.57
CA VAL A 59 25.75 9.30 -7.01
C VAL A 59 26.83 8.57 -6.23
N THR A 60 26.46 7.61 -5.38
CA THR A 60 27.41 6.84 -4.56
C THR A 60 27.90 5.57 -5.25
N ALA A 61 27.17 5.11 -6.28
CA ALA A 61 27.29 3.80 -6.92
C ALA A 61 27.00 2.60 -5.98
N ASP A 62 26.37 2.87 -4.83
CA ASP A 62 26.07 1.83 -3.85
C ASP A 62 24.63 1.30 -4.01
N PRO A 63 24.40 -0.01 -3.78
CA PRO A 63 23.05 -0.56 -3.69
C PRO A 63 22.25 0.09 -2.56
N VAL A 64 20.98 0.34 -2.79
CA VAL A 64 20.07 0.87 -1.77
C VAL A 64 19.64 -0.26 -0.84
N THR A 65 20.23 -0.34 0.35
CA THR A 65 19.96 -1.46 1.27
C THR A 65 18.63 -1.36 2.02
N ASP A 66 18.17 -0.13 2.27
CA ASP A 66 16.98 0.13 3.06
C ASP A 66 15.77 0.41 2.16
N PRO A 67 14.55 -0.02 2.56
CA PRO A 67 13.33 0.35 1.87
C PRO A 67 13.22 1.87 1.71
N LEU A 68 12.90 2.33 0.50
CA LEU A 68 12.71 3.74 0.24
C LEU A 68 11.25 4.10 0.49
N GLU A 69 11.01 4.83 1.56
CA GLU A 69 9.70 5.40 1.83
C GLU A 69 9.38 6.53 0.86
N LEU A 70 8.26 6.40 0.17
CA LEU A 70 7.81 7.31 -0.86
C LEU A 70 6.37 7.76 -0.61
N ILE A 71 6.10 9.00 -1.00
CA ILE A 71 4.80 9.63 -0.84
C ILE A 71 4.29 10.07 -2.20
N VAL A 72 3.09 9.61 -2.57
CA VAL A 72 2.37 10.10 -3.75
C VAL A 72 1.02 10.66 -3.33
N VAL A 73 0.59 11.74 -3.97
CA VAL A 73 -0.78 12.26 -3.79
C VAL A 73 -1.55 11.95 -5.05
N GLY A 74 -2.74 11.38 -4.93
CA GLY A 74 -3.62 11.03 -6.04
C GLY A 74 -5.08 11.08 -5.62
N GLN A 75 -5.99 10.97 -6.58
CA GLN A 75 -7.42 10.78 -6.28
C GLN A 75 -7.74 9.30 -6.43
N ILE A 76 -8.43 8.67 -5.47
CA ILE A 76 -8.81 7.26 -5.64
C ILE A 76 -9.88 7.17 -6.72
N SER A 77 -9.65 6.32 -7.72
CA SER A 77 -10.59 6.15 -8.82
C SER A 77 -11.91 5.52 -8.36
N HIS A 78 -13.01 5.91 -9.00
CA HIS A 78 -14.30 5.23 -8.85
C HIS A 78 -14.35 3.85 -9.54
N GLY A 79 -13.29 3.50 -10.29
CA GLY A 79 -13.15 2.24 -10.99
C GLY A 79 -12.94 1.02 -10.09
N VAL A 80 -12.28 -0.01 -10.63
CA VAL A 80 -12.10 -1.30 -9.94
C VAL A 80 -11.18 -1.12 -8.73
N SER A 81 -11.78 -1.01 -7.55
CA SER A 81 -11.09 -1.07 -6.26
C SER A 81 -11.53 -2.30 -5.47
N HIS A 82 -10.56 -3.09 -5.03
CA HIS A 82 -10.71 -4.22 -4.13
C HIS A 82 -10.24 -3.80 -2.73
N LEU A 83 -10.92 -2.82 -2.14
CA LEU A 83 -10.58 -2.22 -0.86
C LEU A 83 -11.44 -2.74 0.30
N ASP A 84 -12.38 -3.64 0.04
CA ASP A 84 -13.20 -4.24 1.09
C ASP A 84 -12.43 -5.31 1.87
N VAL A 85 -13.12 -5.97 2.80
CA VAL A 85 -12.57 -7.04 3.65
C VAL A 85 -12.17 -8.32 2.92
N LEU A 86 -12.61 -8.47 1.67
CA LEU A 86 -12.39 -9.66 0.84
C LEU A 86 -11.41 -9.41 -0.29
N GLY A 87 -11.07 -8.15 -0.58
CA GLY A 87 -10.25 -7.80 -1.72
C GLY A 87 -10.90 -8.25 -3.03
N ASN A 88 -10.19 -9.05 -3.81
CA ASN A 88 -10.73 -9.66 -5.04
C ASN A 88 -11.17 -11.13 -4.84
N PHE A 89 -11.31 -11.59 -3.60
CA PHE A 89 -11.69 -12.97 -3.31
C PHE A 89 -13.02 -13.33 -3.97
N SER A 90 -13.04 -14.52 -4.57
CA SER A 90 -14.24 -15.16 -5.07
C SER A 90 -14.24 -16.62 -4.65
N ALA A 91 -15.31 -17.05 -3.98
CA ALA A 91 -15.47 -18.42 -3.51
C ALA A 91 -15.40 -19.49 -4.63
N GLN A 92 -15.57 -19.08 -5.89
CA GLN A 92 -15.55 -19.98 -7.04
C GLN A 92 -14.13 -20.24 -7.57
N PHE A 93 -13.17 -19.32 -7.35
CA PHE A 93 -11.92 -19.32 -8.10
C PHE A 93 -10.67 -19.05 -7.28
N ASP A 94 -10.79 -18.58 -6.04
CA ASP A 94 -9.63 -18.13 -5.29
C ASP A 94 -9.58 -18.63 -3.85
N ASN A 95 -8.35 -18.68 -3.34
CA ASN A 95 -8.08 -18.84 -1.91
C ASN A 95 -8.06 -17.44 -1.29
N MET A 96 -8.73 -17.25 -0.14
CA MET A 96 -8.69 -15.97 0.57
C MET A 96 -7.26 -15.49 0.85
N ALA A 97 -6.33 -16.41 1.15
CA ALA A 97 -4.92 -16.07 1.36
C ALA A 97 -4.22 -15.50 0.11
N ARG A 98 -4.83 -15.64 -1.07
CA ARG A 98 -4.34 -15.10 -2.35
C ARG A 98 -5.13 -13.86 -2.79
N ALA A 99 -6.12 -13.44 -2.02
CA ALA A 99 -6.89 -12.25 -2.28
C ALA A 99 -5.95 -11.03 -2.37
N LYS A 100 -6.17 -10.24 -3.41
CA LYS A 100 -5.43 -9.03 -3.71
C LYS A 100 -6.31 -7.84 -3.37
N PHE A 101 -5.80 -7.02 -2.48
CA PHE A 101 -6.38 -5.73 -2.16
C PHE A 101 -5.75 -4.73 -3.10
N THR A 102 -6.56 -3.98 -3.85
CA THR A 102 -6.04 -3.05 -4.85
C THR A 102 -6.88 -1.80 -4.94
N PHE A 103 -6.26 -0.69 -5.24
CA PHE A 103 -6.94 0.54 -5.64
C PHE A 103 -6.12 1.26 -6.70
N GLU A 104 -6.78 2.14 -7.43
CA GLU A 104 -6.14 2.96 -8.45
C GLU A 104 -6.20 4.41 -8.02
N LEU A 105 -5.06 5.11 -8.14
CA LEU A 105 -5.03 6.56 -8.10
C LEU A 105 -5.18 7.08 -9.53
N GLU A 106 -6.04 8.06 -9.72
CA GLU A 106 -6.22 8.85 -10.94
C GLU A 106 -5.75 10.29 -10.72
N LEU A 107 -5.74 11.07 -11.81
CA LEU A 107 -5.38 12.48 -11.81
C LEU A 107 -6.27 13.24 -10.81
N PRO A 108 -5.67 13.95 -9.82
CA PRO A 108 -6.43 14.78 -8.90
C PRO A 108 -7.24 15.86 -9.62
N ALA A 109 -8.53 15.96 -9.28
CA ALA A 109 -9.38 17.08 -9.70
C ALA A 109 -8.91 18.42 -9.11
N ASN A 110 -8.15 18.39 -8.01
CA ASN A 110 -7.59 19.59 -7.41
C ASN A 110 -6.36 20.07 -8.20
N PRO A 111 -6.39 21.29 -8.77
CA PRO A 111 -5.32 21.79 -9.65
C PRO A 111 -3.97 21.96 -8.93
N ALA A 112 -3.96 22.09 -7.61
CA ALA A 112 -2.73 22.21 -6.82
C ALA A 112 -1.82 20.99 -7.00
N PHE A 113 -2.41 19.80 -7.14
CA PHE A 113 -1.67 18.54 -7.26
C PHE A 113 -1.58 18.01 -8.68
N THR A 114 -2.25 18.60 -9.67
CA THR A 114 -2.24 18.11 -11.05
C THR A 114 -0.81 18.05 -11.62
N ALA A 115 -0.04 19.13 -11.51
CA ALA A 115 1.34 19.17 -12.01
C ALA A 115 2.26 18.21 -11.24
N ASP A 116 2.02 18.05 -9.93
CA ASP A 116 2.80 17.16 -9.08
C ASP A 116 2.51 15.69 -9.42
N TYR A 117 1.26 15.35 -9.71
CA TYR A 117 0.84 14.02 -10.15
C TYR A 117 1.51 13.61 -11.45
N TYR A 118 1.53 14.48 -12.47
CA TYR A 118 2.24 14.20 -13.72
C TYR A 118 3.72 13.93 -13.52
N LYS A 119 4.39 14.71 -12.66
CA LYS A 119 5.79 14.47 -12.31
C LYS A 119 5.96 13.13 -11.60
N ALA A 120 5.08 12.82 -10.66
CA ALA A 120 5.13 11.56 -9.93
C ALA A 120 4.99 10.35 -10.87
N ILE A 121 3.98 10.36 -11.75
CA ILE A 121 3.79 9.34 -12.80
C ILE A 121 5.04 9.21 -13.66
N SER A 122 5.56 10.32 -14.20
CA SER A 122 6.74 10.29 -15.07
C SER A 122 7.94 9.68 -14.37
N THR A 123 8.16 10.02 -13.10
CA THR A 123 9.25 9.48 -12.28
C THR A 123 9.08 7.98 -12.03
N LEU A 124 7.89 7.54 -11.62
CA LEU A 124 7.60 6.14 -11.33
C LEU A 124 7.64 5.28 -12.61
N CYS A 125 7.07 5.75 -13.74
CA CYS A 125 7.14 5.07 -15.03
C CYS A 125 8.59 4.94 -15.54
N ARG A 126 9.47 5.90 -15.24
CA ARG A 126 10.91 5.76 -15.55
C ARG A 126 11.52 4.62 -14.72
N LEU A 127 11.32 4.64 -13.40
CA LEU A 127 11.83 3.60 -12.50
C LEU A 127 11.32 2.21 -12.88
N GLN A 128 10.03 2.11 -13.24
CA GLN A 128 9.46 0.85 -13.70
C GLN A 128 10.07 0.38 -15.03
N ARG A 129 10.29 1.27 -16.00
CA ARG A 129 10.94 0.88 -17.26
C ARG A 129 12.36 0.38 -17.04
N ASP A 130 13.06 0.94 -16.06
CA ASP A 130 14.39 0.43 -15.67
C ASP A 130 14.29 -0.93 -14.99
N ALA A 131 13.29 -1.15 -14.12
CA ALA A 131 13.00 -2.46 -13.53
C ALA A 131 12.56 -3.49 -14.58
N ALA A 132 11.85 -3.08 -15.64
CA ALA A 132 11.39 -3.95 -16.73
C ALA A 132 12.51 -4.53 -17.59
N LYS A 133 13.75 -4.03 -17.42
CA LYS A 133 14.95 -4.68 -17.97
C LYS A 133 15.32 -5.95 -17.18
N SER A 134 14.75 -6.14 -15.99
CA SER A 134 14.87 -7.35 -15.18
C SER A 134 13.83 -8.40 -15.59
N THR A 135 14.01 -9.63 -15.14
CA THR A 135 13.05 -10.72 -15.35
C THR A 135 11.84 -10.67 -14.40
N ASP A 136 11.81 -9.72 -13.44
CA ASP A 136 10.72 -9.60 -12.47
C ASP A 136 10.12 -8.17 -12.49
N ILE A 137 8.93 -8.06 -13.06
CA ILE A 137 8.21 -6.78 -13.23
C ILE A 137 7.03 -6.66 -12.27
N ARG A 138 6.94 -7.55 -11.28
CA ARG A 138 5.79 -7.56 -10.37
C ARG A 138 5.81 -6.29 -9.50
N HIS A 139 4.63 -5.75 -9.24
CA HIS A 139 4.33 -4.75 -8.20
C HIS A 139 4.55 -3.26 -8.45
N LEU A 140 5.08 -2.78 -9.59
CA LEU A 140 5.45 -1.36 -9.65
C LEU A 140 4.42 -0.39 -10.25
N LEU A 141 3.86 -0.60 -11.44
CA LEU A 141 2.64 0.09 -11.91
C LEU A 141 2.01 -0.79 -13.00
N VAL A 142 0.69 -0.72 -13.20
CA VAL A 142 0.07 -1.32 -14.38
C VAL A 142 -0.08 -0.21 -15.41
N ASP A 143 0.62 -0.33 -16.54
CA ASP A 143 0.47 0.60 -17.66
C ASP A 143 -0.92 0.39 -18.27
N GLY A 144 -1.89 1.15 -17.77
CA GLY A 144 -3.20 1.23 -18.40
C GLY A 144 -3.01 1.96 -19.72
N SER A 145 -3.16 1.26 -20.84
CA SER A 145 -2.90 1.70 -22.24
C SER A 145 -3.36 3.11 -22.66
N THR A 146 -4.11 3.83 -21.82
CA THR A 146 -4.59 5.21 -22.04
C THR A 146 -4.71 6.08 -20.78
N ASN A 147 -4.57 5.53 -19.57
CA ASN A 147 -4.94 6.24 -18.34
C ASN A 147 -3.73 6.41 -17.42
N LEU A 148 -3.50 7.66 -17.00
CA LEU A 148 -2.49 8.08 -16.02
C LEU A 148 -2.87 7.57 -14.62
N ASN A 149 -3.03 6.27 -14.46
CA ASN A 149 -3.47 5.65 -13.24
C ASN A 149 -2.31 4.91 -12.56
N ILE A 150 -2.23 5.02 -11.24
CA ILE A 150 -1.29 4.26 -10.41
C ILE A 150 -2.09 3.19 -9.69
N LYS A 151 -1.92 1.93 -10.08
CA LYS A 151 -2.49 0.81 -9.33
C LYS A 151 -1.59 0.49 -8.13
N ILE A 152 -2.13 0.63 -6.94
CA ILE A 152 -1.47 0.26 -5.68
C ILE A 152 -2.06 -1.07 -5.20
N MET A 153 -1.19 -2.02 -4.87
CA MET A 153 -1.54 -3.34 -4.35
C MET A 153 -0.88 -3.53 -2.98
N PRO A 154 -1.51 -3.05 -1.90
CA PRO A 154 -1.01 -3.29 -0.55
C PRO A 154 -1.00 -4.79 -0.22
N GLU A 155 0.02 -5.22 0.51
CA GLU A 155 0.09 -6.60 1.01
C GLU A 155 -0.67 -6.69 2.34
N PHE A 156 -1.82 -7.34 2.29
CA PHE A 156 -2.68 -7.51 3.48
C PHE A 156 -2.46 -8.85 4.17
N VAL A 157 -1.89 -9.84 3.47
CA VAL A 157 -1.80 -11.22 3.95
C VAL A 157 -0.34 -11.64 3.99
N LEU A 158 0.19 -11.87 5.18
CA LEU A 158 1.57 -12.27 5.42
C LEU A 158 1.63 -13.72 5.88
N LYS A 159 2.37 -14.56 5.16
CA LYS A 159 2.49 -15.97 5.51
C LYS A 159 3.39 -16.18 6.73
N LEU A 160 2.89 -16.90 7.73
CA LEU A 160 3.65 -17.26 8.92
C LEU A 160 4.50 -18.51 8.64
N ASP A 161 5.62 -18.34 7.93
CA ASP A 161 6.54 -19.47 7.67
C ASP A 161 7.40 -19.76 8.90
N GLY A 162 7.07 -20.84 9.63
CA GLY A 162 7.88 -21.38 10.72
C GLY A 162 7.79 -20.64 12.06
N LEU A 163 6.92 -19.63 12.17
CA LEU A 163 6.47 -19.10 13.46
C LEU A 163 5.24 -19.89 13.91
N ASP A 164 5.30 -20.46 15.12
CA ASP A 164 4.11 -20.96 15.79
C ASP A 164 3.21 -19.75 16.04
N ALA A 165 2.01 -19.71 15.44
CA ALA A 165 1.08 -18.58 15.55
C ALA A 165 0.76 -18.22 17.03
N LYS A 166 0.98 -19.18 17.94
CA LYS A 166 0.87 -19.04 19.41
C LYS A 166 1.98 -18.22 20.08
N LEU A 167 3.07 -17.92 19.38
CA LEU A 167 4.22 -17.16 19.90
C LEU A 167 4.22 -15.69 19.47
N LEU A 168 3.22 -15.27 18.68
CA LEU A 168 2.98 -13.85 18.48
C LEU A 168 2.60 -13.23 19.83
N PRO A 169 3.13 -12.04 20.18
CA PRO A 169 2.84 -11.43 21.47
C PRO A 169 1.33 -11.35 21.66
N GLU A 170 0.82 -11.90 22.76
CA GLU A 170 -0.60 -11.99 23.16
C GLU A 170 -1.32 -10.62 23.25
N GLY A 171 -0.70 -9.52 22.80
CA GLY A 171 -1.26 -8.17 22.73
C GLY A 171 -1.75 -7.73 21.35
N LEU A 172 -1.66 -8.56 20.30
CA LEU A 172 -2.23 -8.23 18.97
C LEU A 172 -3.60 -8.88 18.70
N ILE A 173 -4.00 -9.87 19.51
CA ILE A 173 -5.31 -10.51 19.45
C ILE A 173 -5.77 -10.78 20.89
N THR A 174 -6.36 -9.79 21.55
CA THR A 174 -7.08 -10.03 22.81
C THR A 174 -8.55 -10.22 22.50
N ASP A 175 -9.03 -11.47 22.57
CA ASP A 175 -10.44 -11.85 22.44
C ASP A 175 -11.24 -11.62 23.73
N ASP A 176 -10.79 -10.73 24.63
CA ASP A 176 -11.55 -10.35 25.82
C ASP A 176 -12.50 -9.19 25.47
N PRO A 177 -13.81 -9.44 25.36
CA PRO A 177 -14.80 -8.43 24.99
C PRO A 177 -14.98 -7.34 26.05
N ASP A 178 -14.48 -7.54 27.28
CA ASP A 178 -14.59 -6.59 28.39
C ASP A 178 -13.31 -5.73 28.56
N THR A 179 -12.24 -6.03 27.81
CA THR A 179 -11.09 -5.15 27.60
C THR A 179 -11.05 -4.65 26.16
N ILE A 180 -12.13 -4.01 25.70
CA ILE A 180 -12.00 -3.02 24.62
C ILE A 180 -11.28 -1.84 25.28
N PRO A 181 -10.00 -1.58 24.96
CA PRO A 181 -9.38 -0.36 25.46
C PRO A 181 -10.22 0.79 24.91
N ASP A 182 -10.48 1.84 25.70
CA ASP A 182 -10.95 3.14 25.21
C ASP A 182 -9.92 3.80 24.24
N ASP A 183 -9.00 3.01 23.68
CA ASP A 183 -7.98 3.38 22.75
C ASP A 183 -8.63 3.57 21.36
N PRO A 184 -8.69 4.80 20.86
CA PRO A 184 -9.15 5.08 19.50
C PRO A 184 -8.29 4.42 18.42
N ASP A 185 -7.14 3.85 18.79
CA ASP A 185 -6.23 3.11 17.91
C ASP A 185 -6.42 1.58 17.96
N TYR A 186 -7.35 1.05 18.77
CA TYR A 186 -7.66 -0.39 18.81
C TYR A 186 -8.09 -0.88 17.42
N TYR A 187 -7.25 -1.71 16.81
CA TYR A 187 -7.61 -2.48 15.63
C TYR A 187 -8.69 -3.47 16.03
N PRO A 188 -9.87 -3.54 15.37
CA PRO A 188 -10.62 -4.78 15.41
C PRO A 188 -9.64 -5.84 14.92
N THR A 189 -9.34 -6.81 15.80
CA THR A 189 -8.66 -8.04 15.41
C THR A 189 -9.33 -8.54 14.14
N ALA A 190 -8.58 -9.18 13.23
CA ALA A 190 -9.17 -9.67 11.99
C ALA A 190 -10.45 -10.51 12.25
N SER A 191 -10.54 -11.15 13.42
CA SER A 191 -11.72 -11.81 13.98
C SER A 191 -13.02 -11.00 13.99
N ASN A 192 -12.95 -9.67 14.11
CA ASN A 192 -14.10 -8.76 14.21
C ASN A 192 -14.48 -8.09 12.87
N TRP A 193 -13.83 -8.45 11.77
CA TRP A 193 -14.14 -7.91 10.46
C TRP A 193 -15.50 -8.42 9.95
N PRO A 194 -16.33 -7.60 9.30
CA PRO A 194 -17.64 -8.03 8.80
C PRO A 194 -17.50 -8.85 7.52
N VAL A 195 -17.05 -10.09 7.69
CA VAL A 195 -16.91 -11.06 6.61
C VAL A 195 -18.29 -11.64 6.27
N PRO A 196 -18.75 -11.53 5.01
CA PRO A 196 -20.00 -12.16 4.58
C PRO A 196 -19.99 -13.67 4.88
N PHE A 197 -21.16 -14.22 5.25
CA PHE A 197 -21.30 -15.62 5.68
C PHE A 197 -20.62 -16.64 4.73
N GLY A 198 -20.70 -16.42 3.42
CA GLY A 198 -20.09 -17.32 2.42
C GLY A 198 -18.55 -17.29 2.39
N ALA A 199 -17.93 -16.28 3.00
CA ALA A 199 -16.47 -16.11 3.05
C ALA A 199 -15.90 -16.37 4.46
N SER A 200 -16.74 -16.60 5.48
CA SER A 200 -16.30 -16.72 6.87
C SER A 200 -15.35 -17.91 7.10
N CYS A 201 -15.62 -19.09 6.52
CA CYS A 201 -14.72 -20.24 6.67
C CYS A 201 -13.37 -20.00 5.96
N PRO A 202 -13.31 -19.63 4.65
CA PRO A 202 -12.04 -19.31 3.99
C PRO A 202 -11.23 -18.21 4.69
N PHE A 203 -11.92 -17.21 5.25
CA PHE A 203 -11.26 -16.15 6.00
C PHE A 203 -10.66 -16.66 7.29
N LYS A 204 -11.38 -17.51 8.04
CA LYS A 204 -10.85 -18.16 9.24
C LYS A 204 -9.64 -19.05 8.92
N ASP A 205 -9.73 -19.88 7.87
CA ASP A 205 -8.63 -20.75 7.44
C ASP A 205 -7.38 -19.92 7.04
N MET A 206 -7.58 -18.74 6.45
CA MET A 206 -6.50 -17.80 6.18
C MET A 206 -5.86 -17.30 7.47
N LEU A 207 -6.65 -16.89 8.47
CA LEU A 207 -6.13 -16.40 9.76
C LEU A 207 -5.35 -17.45 10.54
N ASP A 208 -5.67 -18.74 10.36
CA ASP A 208 -4.91 -19.83 10.98
C ASP A 208 -3.49 -19.98 10.42
N THR A 209 -3.24 -19.46 9.21
CA THR A 209 -1.99 -19.67 8.46
C THR A 209 -1.24 -18.38 8.09
N HIS A 210 -1.91 -17.23 8.20
CA HIS A 210 -1.40 -15.94 7.78
C HIS A 210 -1.76 -14.85 8.78
N MET A 211 -0.89 -13.84 8.92
CA MET A 211 -1.25 -12.59 9.54
C MET A 211 -1.96 -11.70 8.54
N PHE A 212 -3.06 -11.08 8.99
CA PHE A 212 -3.80 -10.12 8.20
C PHE A 212 -3.52 -8.69 8.69
N GLN A 213 -2.89 -7.87 7.85
CA GLN A 213 -2.59 -6.47 8.13
C GLN A 213 -3.36 -5.56 7.18
N PRO A 214 -4.41 -4.88 7.65
CA PRO A 214 -5.22 -4.04 6.79
C PRO A 214 -4.60 -2.68 6.50
N LEU A 215 -5.07 -2.04 5.43
CA LEU A 215 -4.68 -0.69 5.07
C LEU A 215 -5.03 0.29 6.20
N HIS A 216 -4.04 1.07 6.62
CA HIS A 216 -4.22 2.13 7.61
C HIS A 216 -4.74 3.38 6.90
N VAL A 217 -6.03 3.71 7.09
CA VAL A 217 -6.67 4.85 6.43
C VAL A 217 -7.09 5.89 7.46
N PHE A 218 -6.70 7.14 7.24
CA PHE A 218 -7.03 8.25 8.13
C PHE A 218 -7.70 9.41 7.38
N THR A 219 -8.62 10.06 8.09
CA THR A 219 -9.16 11.38 7.74
C THR A 219 -8.11 12.47 7.99
N VAL A 220 -8.33 13.66 7.43
CA VAL A 220 -7.48 14.85 7.70
C VAL A 220 -7.33 15.16 9.18
N SER A 221 -8.37 14.91 9.98
CA SER A 221 -8.33 15.16 11.42
C SER A 221 -7.56 14.09 12.19
N GLY A 222 -6.87 13.17 11.50
CA GLY A 222 -6.22 12.01 12.11
C GLY A 222 -7.18 10.93 12.57
N LYS A 223 -8.49 11.10 12.38
CA LYS A 223 -9.47 10.06 12.74
C LYS A 223 -9.37 8.93 11.73
N ARG A 224 -9.22 7.71 12.23
CA ARG A 224 -9.18 6.50 11.42
C ARG A 224 -10.51 6.21 10.71
N ILE A 225 -10.42 5.63 9.52
CA ILE A 225 -11.57 5.12 8.75
C ILE A 225 -11.64 3.60 8.93
N SER A 226 -12.83 3.07 9.22
CA SER A 226 -13.04 1.62 9.31
C SER A 226 -12.93 0.98 7.92
N PRO A 227 -12.36 -0.23 7.79
CA PRO A 227 -12.38 -1.00 6.55
C PRO A 227 -13.78 -1.09 5.89
N ASP A 228 -14.83 -1.19 6.71
CA ASP A 228 -16.23 -1.28 6.27
C ASP A 228 -16.68 -0.04 5.50
N ASP A 229 -16.06 1.09 5.81
CA ASP A 229 -16.35 2.37 5.19
C ASP A 229 -15.50 2.62 3.94
N PHE A 230 -14.49 1.80 3.64
CA PHE A 230 -13.54 2.07 2.54
C PHE A 230 -14.27 2.19 1.21
N ALA A 231 -15.13 1.23 0.89
CA ALA A 231 -15.89 1.21 -0.36
C ALA A 231 -16.79 2.45 -0.53
N GLN A 232 -17.26 3.05 0.58
CA GLN A 232 -18.12 4.23 0.54
C GLN A 232 -17.33 5.55 0.56
N LYS A 233 -16.24 5.62 1.34
CA LYS A 233 -15.54 6.88 1.66
C LYS A 233 -14.32 7.15 0.79
N LEU A 234 -13.69 6.11 0.23
CA LEU A 234 -12.44 6.26 -0.51
C LEU A 234 -12.62 6.63 -1.99
N PRO A 235 -13.57 6.07 -2.75
CA PRO A 235 -13.75 6.46 -4.15
C PRO A 235 -13.95 7.96 -4.34
N GLY A 236 -13.13 8.58 -5.18
CA GLY A 236 -13.11 10.01 -5.45
C GLY A 236 -12.36 10.85 -4.40
N ALA A 237 -11.87 10.26 -3.31
CA ALA A 237 -11.13 10.99 -2.28
C ALA A 237 -9.72 11.36 -2.77
N LEU A 238 -9.28 12.58 -2.44
CA LEU A 238 -7.89 13.00 -2.58
C LEU A 238 -7.07 12.43 -1.41
N VAL A 239 -6.01 11.70 -1.73
CA VAL A 239 -5.24 10.92 -0.75
C VAL A 239 -3.74 11.10 -0.92
N GLU A 240 -3.04 11.19 0.20
CA GLU A 240 -1.61 10.99 0.36
C GLU A 240 -1.38 9.51 0.68
N VAL A 241 -0.64 8.82 -0.18
CA VAL A 241 -0.31 7.40 -0.04
C VAL A 241 1.17 7.28 0.29
N HIS A 242 1.46 6.60 1.40
CA HIS A 242 2.80 6.22 1.82
C HIS A 242 3.05 4.78 1.40
N PHE A 243 4.14 4.55 0.69
CA PHE A 243 4.53 3.22 0.22
C PHE A 243 6.05 3.10 0.17
N SER A 244 6.54 1.88 0.33
CA SER A 244 7.96 1.57 0.32
C SER A 244 8.36 0.95 -1.02
N LEU A 245 9.50 1.35 -1.57
CA LEU A 245 10.12 0.72 -2.72
C LEU A 245 11.22 -0.24 -2.27
N HIS A 246 11.16 -1.48 -2.76
CA HIS A 246 12.10 -2.56 -2.45
C HIS A 246 12.78 -3.09 -3.73
N HIS A 247 13.93 -3.72 -3.58
CA HIS A 247 14.67 -4.48 -4.61
C HIS A 247 14.97 -5.90 -4.11
#